data_AF-A0A9E0Y5E2-F1
#
_entry.id   AF-A0A9E0Y5E2-F1
#
_cell.length_a   1.000
_cell.length_b   1.000
_cell.length_c   1.000
_cell.angle_alpha   90.00
_cell.angle_beta   90.00
_cell.angle_gamma   90.00
#
_symmetry.space_group_name_H-M   'P 1'
#
loop_
_entity.id
_entity.type
_entity.pdbx_description
1 polymer ?
#
loop_
_entity_poly.entity_id
_entity_poly.type
_entity_poly.pdbx_seq_one_letter_code
_entity_poly.pdbx_strand_id
1 'polypeptide(L)'
;MKVFIFIFCVFLAAPAHSAVPYVLERAFKNCLDRRFSEKEFKQFYHTLDSLEHFSVNFSEFKSYKIYSDNIGKLLNSTNYYQKGIAYRLVASLDDKEYNGLLLERMNAEDNKFLKTLNVAAIMKLLPSQTTIAFDYLVDMSDFSSSPLLPLYLSMNEQSIIRTGYERIHDKRPRAKVFALQTLARFDTNKKVESLIVQALKEWEAGIKGYAVVALGVYKKGGYKDILVPYLKEPQLREVIIETLEHSESNADVIYAEELKRKRR
;
A
#
# COMPACT_ATOMS: atom_id res chain seq x y z
N MET A 1 -31.48 30.51 47.97
CA MET A 1 -31.14 29.11 47.66
C MET A 1 -32.11 28.62 46.59
N LYS A 2 -31.70 28.60 45.31
CA LYS A 2 -32.55 28.14 44.20
C LYS A 2 -31.83 27.00 43.49
N VAL A 3 -32.48 25.85 43.52
CA VAL A 3 -32.04 24.58 42.90
C VAL A 3 -32.11 24.74 41.39
N PHE A 4 -30.98 24.53 40.70
CA PHE A 4 -30.96 24.38 39.24
C PHE A 4 -31.16 22.89 38.90
N ILE A 5 -32.32 22.59 38.32
CA ILE A 5 -32.64 21.27 37.75
C ILE A 5 -31.96 21.20 36.38
N PHE A 6 -31.01 20.28 36.22
CA PHE A 6 -30.51 19.86 34.92
C PHE A 6 -31.63 19.14 34.18
N ILE A 7 -32.19 19.77 33.14
CA ILE A 7 -33.04 19.08 32.18
C ILE A 7 -32.12 18.33 31.22
N PHE A 8 -32.04 17.02 31.41
CA PHE A 8 -31.43 16.08 30.50
C PHE A 8 -32.37 15.95 29.29
N CYS A 9 -32.09 16.67 28.21
CA CYS A 9 -32.75 16.42 26.92
C CYS A 9 -32.27 15.08 26.38
N VAL A 10 -33.08 14.05 26.59
CA VAL A 10 -32.99 12.76 25.89
C VAL A 10 -33.24 13.04 24.40
N PHE A 11 -32.17 13.14 23.62
CA PHE A 11 -32.28 13.00 22.18
C PHE A 11 -32.62 11.54 21.88
N LEU A 12 -33.87 11.31 21.49
CA LEU A 12 -34.33 10.10 20.84
C LEU A 12 -33.41 9.79 19.66
N ALA A 13 -32.78 8.62 19.71
CA ALA A 13 -31.95 8.10 18.63
C ALA A 13 -32.81 7.89 17.37
N ALA A 14 -32.72 8.82 16.42
CA ALA A 14 -33.02 8.52 15.03
C ALA A 14 -32.04 7.44 14.55
N PRO A 15 -32.45 6.49 13.69
CA PRO A 15 -31.54 5.46 13.21
C PRO A 15 -30.42 6.13 12.42
N ALA A 16 -29.19 6.02 12.93
CA ALA A 16 -27.97 6.55 12.34
C ALA A 16 -27.74 6.09 10.88
N HIS A 17 -28.46 5.06 10.44
CA HIS A 17 -28.47 4.55 9.06
C HIS A 17 -29.07 5.55 8.05
N SER A 18 -29.96 6.44 8.46
CA SER A 18 -30.63 7.40 7.55
C SER A 18 -29.78 8.63 7.18
N ALA A 19 -28.80 8.99 8.01
CA ALA A 19 -28.00 10.21 7.83
C ALA A 19 -26.77 10.02 6.93
N VAL A 20 -26.23 8.79 6.90
CA VAL A 20 -25.01 8.47 6.15
C VAL A 20 -25.19 8.59 4.64
N PRO A 21 -26.25 8.03 4.01
CA PRO A 21 -26.46 8.20 2.58
C PRO A 21 -26.63 9.68 2.20
N TYR A 22 -27.22 10.49 3.07
CA TYR A 22 -27.43 11.91 2.83
C TYR A 22 -26.12 12.72 2.82
N VAL A 23 -25.17 12.41 3.72
CA VAL A 23 -23.86 13.09 3.76
C VAL A 23 -23.06 12.82 2.50
N LEU A 24 -22.98 11.54 2.09
CA LEU A 24 -22.27 11.15 0.87
C LEU A 24 -22.96 11.69 -0.39
N GLU A 25 -24.30 11.61 -0.44
CA GLU A 25 -25.08 12.19 -1.54
C GLU A 25 -24.83 13.70 -1.69
N ARG A 26 -24.86 14.44 -0.57
CA ARG A 26 -24.62 15.89 -0.58
C ARG A 26 -23.20 16.21 -1.02
N ALA A 27 -22.21 15.48 -0.52
CA ALA A 27 -20.82 15.65 -0.91
C ALA A 27 -20.64 15.35 -2.41
N PHE A 28 -21.28 14.29 -2.91
CA PHE A 28 -21.20 13.88 -4.31
C PHE A 28 -21.88 14.89 -5.25
N LYS A 29 -23.00 15.51 -4.84
CA LYS A 29 -23.63 16.61 -5.59
C LYS A 29 -22.64 17.73 -5.91
N ASN A 30 -21.80 18.10 -4.94
CA ASN A 30 -20.80 19.16 -5.12
C ASN A 30 -19.73 18.75 -6.13
N CYS A 31 -19.39 17.46 -6.24
CA CYS A 31 -18.44 16.95 -7.22
C CYS A 31 -18.90 17.16 -8.68
N LEU A 32 -20.18 17.39 -8.91
CA LEU A 32 -20.74 17.60 -10.24
C LEU A 32 -20.55 19.04 -10.77
N ASP A 33 -20.12 19.99 -9.94
CA ASP A 33 -19.85 21.37 -10.40
C ASP A 33 -18.66 21.39 -11.36
N ARG A 34 -18.80 22.05 -12.52
CA ARG A 34 -17.70 22.20 -13.49
C ARG A 34 -16.47 22.92 -12.92
N ARG A 35 -16.65 23.74 -11.90
CA ARG A 35 -15.59 24.49 -11.21
C ARG A 35 -15.01 23.73 -10.00
N PHE A 36 -15.26 22.42 -9.91
CA PHE A 36 -14.76 21.60 -8.81
C PHE A 36 -13.26 21.77 -8.60
N SER A 37 -12.90 22.18 -7.40
CA SER A 37 -11.58 22.67 -7.01
C SER A 37 -10.84 21.67 -6.13
N GLU A 38 -9.54 21.92 -5.92
CA GLU A 38 -8.72 21.14 -4.99
C GLU A 38 -9.27 21.15 -3.55
N LYS A 39 -9.84 22.29 -3.13
CA LYS A 39 -10.43 22.44 -1.79
C LYS A 39 -11.62 21.47 -1.64
N GLU A 40 -12.49 21.43 -2.64
CA GLU A 40 -13.65 20.54 -2.63
C GLU A 40 -13.22 19.08 -2.79
N PHE A 41 -12.16 18.81 -3.55
CA PHE A 41 -11.52 17.51 -3.62
C PHE A 41 -11.11 17.01 -2.23
N LYS A 42 -10.33 17.80 -1.50
CA LYS A 42 -9.87 17.48 -0.15
C LYS A 42 -11.03 17.26 0.81
N GLN A 43 -12.06 18.10 0.75
CA GLN A 43 -13.27 17.96 1.58
C GLN A 43 -14.01 16.65 1.31
N PHE A 44 -14.19 16.27 0.04
CA PHE A 44 -14.81 15.00 -0.31
C PHE A 44 -13.96 13.82 0.14
N TYR A 45 -12.63 13.90 -0.04
CA TYR A 45 -11.70 12.86 0.40
C TYR A 45 -11.77 12.64 1.92
N HIS A 46 -11.76 13.72 2.71
CA HIS A 46 -11.93 13.62 4.17
C HIS A 46 -13.29 13.05 4.58
N THR A 47 -14.35 13.34 3.80
CA THR A 47 -15.68 12.77 4.05
C THR A 47 -15.62 11.26 3.87
N LEU A 48 -15.05 10.76 2.76
CA LEU A 48 -14.89 9.33 2.53
C LEU A 48 -13.98 8.67 3.58
N ASP A 49 -12.83 9.27 3.90
CA ASP A 49 -11.90 8.72 4.89
C ASP A 49 -12.56 8.62 6.27
N SER A 50 -13.39 9.61 6.65
CA SER A 50 -14.14 9.57 7.91
C SER A 50 -15.16 8.43 7.90
N LEU A 51 -15.92 8.27 6.81
CA LEU A 51 -16.89 7.18 6.69
C LEU A 51 -16.21 5.80 6.77
N GLU A 52 -15.08 5.61 6.08
CA GLU A 52 -14.32 4.36 6.12
C GLU A 52 -13.67 4.13 7.49
N HIS A 53 -13.10 5.16 8.12
CA HIS A 53 -12.48 5.07 9.45
C HIS A 53 -13.47 4.60 10.52
N PHE A 54 -14.69 5.13 10.49
CA PHE A 54 -15.77 4.72 11.39
C PHE A 54 -16.52 3.47 10.93
N SER A 55 -16.00 2.75 9.91
CA SER A 55 -16.58 1.51 9.36
C SER A 55 -18.05 1.65 8.98
N VAL A 56 -18.43 2.84 8.50
CA VAL A 56 -19.78 3.13 8.10
C VAL A 56 -20.06 2.43 6.77
N ASN A 57 -21.13 1.63 6.70
CA ASN A 57 -21.55 1.01 5.45
C ASN A 57 -22.32 2.04 4.59
N PHE A 58 -21.73 2.42 3.45
CA PHE A 58 -22.34 3.30 2.45
C PHE A 58 -22.48 2.62 1.07
N SER A 59 -22.42 1.28 1.03
CA SER A 59 -22.52 0.51 -0.22
C SER A 59 -23.84 0.74 -0.98
N GLU A 60 -24.94 0.99 -0.27
CA GLU A 60 -26.25 1.29 -0.88
C GLU A 60 -26.23 2.53 -1.77
N PHE A 61 -25.27 3.46 -1.57
CA PHE A 61 -25.13 4.66 -2.40
C PHE A 61 -24.95 4.34 -3.89
N LYS A 62 -24.39 3.17 -4.22
CA LYS A 62 -24.29 2.68 -5.61
C LYS A 62 -25.65 2.57 -6.31
N SER A 63 -26.72 2.31 -5.56
CA SER A 63 -28.09 2.21 -6.10
C SER A 63 -28.79 3.56 -6.32
N TYR A 64 -28.18 4.67 -5.87
CA TYR A 64 -28.81 5.97 -5.94
C TYR A 64 -28.69 6.53 -7.36
N LYS A 65 -29.79 7.06 -7.91
CA LYS A 65 -29.81 7.65 -9.27
C LYS A 65 -28.70 8.67 -9.49
N ILE A 66 -28.43 9.49 -8.47
CA ILE A 66 -27.36 10.49 -8.58
C ILE A 66 -26.00 9.87 -8.86
N TYR A 67 -25.69 8.71 -8.27
CA TYR A 67 -24.46 7.99 -8.54
C TYR A 67 -24.49 7.38 -9.95
N SER A 68 -25.50 6.55 -10.25
CA SER A 68 -25.60 5.82 -11.52
C SER A 68 -25.60 6.76 -12.73
N ASP A 69 -26.26 7.91 -12.62
CA ASP A 69 -26.42 8.86 -13.73
C ASP A 69 -25.15 9.71 -13.97
N ASN A 70 -24.18 9.70 -13.04
CA ASN A 70 -23.07 10.66 -13.07
C ASN A 70 -21.67 10.09 -12.84
N ILE A 71 -21.51 8.90 -12.25
CA ILE A 71 -20.15 8.36 -12.00
C ILE A 71 -19.34 8.18 -13.28
N GLY A 72 -19.98 7.72 -14.37
CA GLY A 72 -19.35 7.63 -15.69
C GLY A 72 -18.94 9.00 -16.26
N LYS A 73 -19.68 10.08 -15.95
CA LYS A 73 -19.31 11.44 -16.36
C LYS A 73 -18.08 11.92 -15.59
N LEU A 74 -18.01 11.66 -14.28
CA LEU A 74 -16.85 12.01 -13.47
C LEU A 74 -15.61 11.23 -13.88
N LEU A 75 -15.75 9.93 -14.14
CA LEU A 75 -14.67 9.10 -14.68
C LEU A 75 -14.14 9.65 -16.00
N ASN A 76 -14.98 10.23 -16.86
CA ASN A 76 -14.57 10.79 -18.15
C ASN A 76 -14.35 12.31 -18.11
N SER A 77 -14.28 12.92 -16.92
CA SER A 77 -14.10 14.36 -16.80
C SER A 77 -12.69 14.80 -17.22
N THR A 78 -12.62 15.99 -17.85
CA THR A 78 -11.36 16.70 -18.09
C THR A 78 -10.82 17.35 -16.81
N ASN A 79 -11.65 17.52 -15.78
CA ASN A 79 -11.22 17.95 -14.46
C ASN A 79 -10.61 16.77 -13.69
N TYR A 80 -9.30 16.85 -13.43
CA TYR A 80 -8.56 15.78 -12.77
C TYR A 80 -8.98 15.56 -11.32
N TYR A 81 -9.51 16.55 -10.60
CA TYR A 81 -10.05 16.34 -9.26
C TYR A 81 -11.34 15.51 -9.29
N GLN A 82 -12.23 15.79 -10.25
CA GLN A 82 -13.44 14.99 -10.45
C GLN A 82 -13.11 13.54 -10.81
N LYS A 83 -12.17 13.36 -11.74
CA LYS A 83 -11.72 12.02 -12.15
C LYS A 83 -11.08 11.27 -10.98
N GLY A 84 -10.26 11.95 -10.18
CA GLY A 84 -9.62 11.37 -9.00
C GLY A 84 -10.62 10.92 -7.93
N ILE A 85 -11.67 11.71 -7.67
CA ILE A 85 -12.77 11.30 -6.78
C ILE A 85 -13.49 10.08 -7.33
N ALA A 86 -13.73 10.04 -8.63
CA ALA A 86 -14.42 8.92 -9.24
C ALA A 86 -13.66 7.60 -9.02
N TYR A 87 -12.34 7.58 -9.21
CA TYR A 87 -11.51 6.41 -8.87
C TYR A 87 -11.66 6.00 -7.41
N ARG A 88 -11.54 6.96 -6.49
CA ARG A 88 -11.63 6.71 -5.05
C ARG A 88 -13.01 6.15 -4.68
N LEU A 89 -14.08 6.74 -5.17
CA LEU A 89 -15.45 6.38 -4.82
C LEU A 89 -15.84 5.01 -5.38
N VAL A 90 -15.51 4.71 -6.64
CA VAL A 90 -15.72 3.40 -7.26
C VAL A 90 -15.04 2.31 -6.44
N ALA A 91 -13.81 2.54 -5.99
CA ALA A 91 -13.09 1.62 -5.12
C ALA A 91 -13.72 1.49 -3.73
N SER A 92 -14.17 2.61 -3.14
CA SER A 92 -14.85 2.62 -1.84
C SER A 92 -16.20 1.89 -1.84
N LEU A 93 -16.90 1.86 -2.98
CA LEU A 93 -18.19 1.19 -3.15
C LEU A 93 -18.08 -0.26 -3.63
N ASP A 94 -16.87 -0.81 -3.77
CA ASP A 94 -16.61 -2.10 -4.44
C ASP A 94 -17.27 -2.20 -5.83
N ASP A 95 -17.27 -1.10 -6.59
CA ASP A 95 -17.96 -1.03 -7.87
C ASP A 95 -17.13 -1.62 -9.03
N LYS A 96 -17.28 -2.94 -9.21
CA LYS A 96 -16.54 -3.73 -10.20
C LYS A 96 -16.92 -3.48 -11.66
N GLU A 97 -17.99 -2.73 -11.92
CA GLU A 97 -18.42 -2.39 -13.29
C GLU A 97 -17.30 -1.67 -14.07
N TYR A 98 -16.48 -0.90 -13.35
CA TYR A 98 -15.42 -0.07 -13.94
C TYR A 98 -14.04 -0.73 -13.94
N ASN A 99 -13.91 -2.00 -13.54
CA ASN A 99 -12.61 -2.68 -13.44
C ASN A 99 -11.82 -2.65 -14.76
N GLY A 100 -12.48 -2.91 -15.90
CA GLY A 100 -11.85 -2.86 -17.22
C GLY A 100 -11.31 -1.46 -17.54
N LEU A 101 -12.09 -0.42 -17.24
CA LEU A 101 -11.70 0.97 -17.44
C LEU A 101 -10.50 1.37 -16.57
N LEU A 102 -10.46 0.95 -15.31
CA LEU A 102 -9.34 1.25 -14.40
C LEU A 102 -8.04 0.64 -14.94
N LEU A 103 -8.09 -0.60 -15.43
CA LEU A 103 -6.94 -1.29 -16.02
C LEU A 103 -6.45 -0.60 -17.30
N GLU A 104 -7.35 -0.24 -18.20
CA GLU A 104 -7.03 0.50 -19.43
C GLU A 104 -6.25 1.79 -19.10
N ARG A 105 -6.72 2.53 -18.10
CA ARG A 105 -6.16 3.83 -17.72
C ARG A 105 -4.80 3.78 -17.06
N MET A 106 -4.33 2.62 -16.60
CA MET A 106 -2.94 2.49 -16.14
C MET A 106 -1.94 2.77 -17.26
N ASN A 107 -2.33 2.50 -18.50
CA ASN A 107 -1.49 2.72 -19.69
C ASN A 107 -1.75 4.09 -20.33
N ALA A 108 -2.97 4.62 -20.24
CA ALA A 108 -3.37 5.85 -20.93
C ALA A 108 -3.25 7.14 -20.09
N GLU A 109 -3.19 7.05 -18.75
CA GLU A 109 -3.13 8.23 -17.88
C GLU A 109 -1.68 8.67 -17.62
N ASP A 110 -1.33 9.86 -18.11
CA ASP A 110 0.01 10.45 -17.92
C ASP A 110 0.12 11.27 -16.63
N ASN A 111 -1.00 11.71 -16.07
CA ASN A 111 -1.00 12.53 -14.86
C ASN A 111 -0.67 11.66 -13.62
N LYS A 112 0.48 11.93 -12.98
CA LYS A 112 0.96 11.17 -11.80
C LYS A 112 -0.07 11.09 -10.67
N PHE A 113 -0.78 12.19 -10.39
CA PHE A 113 -1.80 12.23 -9.34
C PHE A 113 -2.96 11.28 -9.67
N LEU A 114 -3.50 11.36 -10.89
CA LEU A 114 -4.56 10.47 -11.34
C LEU A 114 -4.13 9.00 -11.41
N LYS A 115 -2.90 8.73 -11.87
CA LYS A 115 -2.34 7.38 -11.92
C LYS A 115 -2.17 6.77 -10.53
N THR A 116 -1.77 7.57 -9.53
CA THR A 116 -1.71 7.16 -8.12
C THR A 116 -3.08 6.76 -7.59
N LEU A 117 -4.11 7.57 -7.85
CA LEU A 117 -5.47 7.28 -7.39
C LEU A 117 -6.06 6.06 -8.10
N ASN A 118 -5.78 5.91 -9.40
CA ASN A 118 -6.22 4.76 -10.19
C ASN A 118 -5.57 3.46 -9.69
N VAL A 119 -4.26 3.44 -9.44
CA VAL A 119 -3.59 2.24 -8.94
C VAL A 119 -4.10 1.85 -7.55
N ALA A 120 -4.40 2.84 -6.68
CA ALA A 120 -4.99 2.57 -5.37
C ALA A 120 -6.38 1.90 -5.51
N ALA A 121 -7.18 2.36 -6.47
CA ALA A 121 -8.46 1.74 -6.80
C ALA A 121 -8.29 0.30 -7.31
N ILE A 122 -7.31 0.05 -8.18
CA ILE A 122 -6.97 -1.29 -8.68
C ILE A 122 -6.53 -2.20 -7.53
N MET A 123 -5.64 -1.74 -6.63
CA MET A 123 -5.19 -2.56 -5.50
C MET A 123 -6.37 -3.01 -4.62
N LYS A 124 -7.39 -2.16 -4.45
CA LYS A 124 -8.59 -2.47 -3.66
C LYS A 124 -9.59 -3.39 -4.39
N LEU A 125 -9.90 -3.12 -5.66
CA LEU A 125 -10.93 -3.84 -6.42
C LEU A 125 -10.42 -5.12 -7.11
N LEU A 126 -9.13 -5.15 -7.42
CA LEU A 126 -8.48 -6.17 -8.23
C LEU A 126 -7.25 -6.71 -7.47
N PRO A 127 -7.45 -7.39 -6.32
CA PRO A 127 -6.35 -7.82 -5.45
C PRO A 127 -5.39 -8.83 -6.11
N SER A 128 -5.74 -9.39 -7.27
CA SER A 128 -4.85 -10.26 -8.07
C SER A 128 -4.05 -9.52 -9.15
N GLN A 129 -4.21 -8.21 -9.31
CA GLN A 129 -3.47 -7.39 -10.28
C GLN A 129 -2.19 -6.81 -9.66
N THR A 130 -1.44 -7.66 -8.96
CA THR A 130 -0.25 -7.28 -8.18
C THR A 130 0.90 -6.82 -9.06
N THR A 131 1.06 -7.35 -10.27
CA THR A 131 2.15 -6.95 -11.18
C THR A 131 2.02 -5.48 -11.61
N ILE A 132 0.80 -5.02 -11.91
CA ILE A 132 0.53 -3.62 -12.26
C ILE A 132 0.86 -2.69 -11.08
N ALA A 133 0.40 -3.06 -9.89
CA ALA A 133 0.65 -2.33 -8.65
C ALA A 133 2.15 -2.28 -8.30
N PHE A 134 2.83 -3.41 -8.43
CA PHE A 134 4.27 -3.55 -8.21
C PHE A 134 5.06 -2.65 -9.16
N ASP A 135 4.81 -2.75 -10.47
CA ASP A 135 5.55 -1.99 -11.47
C ASP A 135 5.35 -0.48 -11.28
N TYR A 136 4.13 -0.05 -10.94
CA TYR A 136 3.88 1.34 -10.61
C TYR A 136 4.68 1.80 -9.39
N LEU A 137 4.63 1.04 -8.28
CA LEU A 137 5.33 1.38 -7.04
C LEU A 137 6.83 1.54 -7.27
N VAL A 138 7.46 0.58 -7.94
CA VAL A 138 8.92 0.60 -8.15
C VAL A 138 9.36 1.73 -9.07
N ASP A 139 8.48 2.32 -9.88
CA ASP A 139 8.82 3.47 -10.71
C ASP A 139 8.60 4.81 -9.98
N MET A 140 7.99 4.82 -8.79
CA MET A 140 7.81 6.06 -8.02
C MET A 140 9.12 6.56 -7.39
N SER A 141 9.30 7.88 -7.38
CA SER A 141 10.43 8.55 -6.71
C SER A 141 10.44 8.33 -5.19
N ASP A 142 9.26 8.30 -4.60
CA ASP A 142 8.97 8.24 -3.15
C ASP A 142 8.55 6.83 -2.70
N PHE A 143 9.01 5.80 -3.42
CA PHE A 143 8.66 4.39 -3.22
C PHE A 143 8.67 3.97 -1.74
N SER A 144 9.76 4.21 -1.02
CA SER A 144 9.95 3.74 0.38
C SER A 144 9.01 4.39 1.39
N SER A 145 8.48 5.58 1.08
CA SER A 145 7.54 6.32 1.94
C SER A 145 6.12 6.31 1.39
N SER A 146 5.84 5.53 0.35
CA SER A 146 4.56 5.58 -0.32
C SER A 146 3.44 5.05 0.59
N PRO A 147 2.31 5.77 0.70
CA PRO A 147 1.13 5.27 1.40
C PRO A 147 0.49 4.05 0.69
N LEU A 148 0.91 3.74 -0.54
CA LEU A 148 0.42 2.57 -1.29
C LEU A 148 1.14 1.27 -0.94
N LEU A 149 2.30 1.32 -0.27
CA LEU A 149 3.03 0.11 0.10
C LEU A 149 2.23 -0.81 1.03
N PRO A 150 1.62 -0.33 2.14
CA PRO A 150 0.77 -1.16 2.97
C PRO A 150 -0.41 -1.76 2.21
N LEU A 151 -0.99 -1.00 1.28
CA LEU A 151 -2.11 -1.46 0.45
C LEU A 151 -1.68 -2.60 -0.48
N TYR A 152 -0.54 -2.47 -1.16
CA TYR A 152 0.04 -3.54 -1.97
C TYR A 152 0.29 -4.81 -1.14
N LEU A 153 0.84 -4.67 0.07
CA LEU A 153 1.13 -5.81 0.95
C LEU A 153 -0.14 -6.49 1.49
N SER A 154 -1.31 -5.86 1.39
CA SER A 154 -2.62 -6.46 1.72
C SER A 154 -3.34 -7.10 0.52
N MET A 155 -2.77 -7.03 -0.69
CA MET A 155 -3.33 -7.68 -1.87
C MET A 155 -3.24 -9.22 -1.78
N ASN A 156 -3.73 -9.93 -2.79
CA ASN A 156 -3.74 -11.38 -2.80
C ASN A 156 -2.30 -11.94 -2.71
N GLU A 157 -2.01 -12.65 -1.61
CA GLU A 157 -0.68 -13.17 -1.30
C GLU A 157 -0.09 -14.06 -2.40
N GLN A 158 -0.86 -15.01 -2.94
CA GLN A 158 -0.39 -15.89 -4.02
C GLN A 158 0.01 -15.09 -5.27
N SER A 159 -0.76 -14.05 -5.59
CA SER A 159 -0.44 -13.14 -6.69
C SER A 159 0.81 -12.31 -6.40
N ILE A 160 0.98 -11.81 -5.17
CA ILE A 160 2.20 -11.10 -4.73
C ILE A 160 3.44 -12.00 -4.89
N ILE A 161 3.35 -13.27 -4.46
CA ILE A 161 4.43 -14.26 -4.59
C ILE A 161 4.77 -14.48 -6.07
N ARG A 162 3.75 -14.68 -6.92
CA ARG A 162 3.94 -14.84 -8.37
C ARG A 162 4.65 -13.62 -8.98
N THR A 163 4.19 -12.41 -8.68
CA THR A 163 4.83 -11.16 -9.13
C THR A 163 6.29 -11.08 -8.65
N GLY A 164 6.57 -11.47 -7.40
CA GLY A 164 7.93 -11.54 -6.87
C GLY A 164 8.84 -12.44 -7.69
N TYR A 165 8.40 -13.65 -8.03
CA TYR A 165 9.17 -14.55 -8.90
C TYR A 165 9.31 -14.03 -10.34
N GLU A 166 8.31 -13.35 -10.89
CA GLU A 166 8.39 -12.73 -12.21
C GLU A 166 9.39 -11.55 -12.26
N ARG A 167 9.66 -10.90 -11.12
CA ARG A 167 10.45 -9.67 -11.03
C ARG A 167 11.81 -9.84 -10.34
N ILE A 168 12.13 -11.03 -9.81
CA ILE A 168 13.40 -11.26 -9.09
C ILE A 168 14.65 -11.10 -9.96
N HIS A 169 14.52 -11.25 -11.28
CA HIS A 169 15.59 -11.06 -12.26
C HIS A 169 15.40 -9.79 -13.11
N ASP A 170 14.57 -8.84 -12.66
CA ASP A 170 14.38 -7.56 -13.34
C ASP A 170 15.70 -6.78 -13.43
N LYS A 171 15.92 -6.08 -14.54
CA LYS A 171 17.12 -5.26 -14.78
C LYS A 171 17.15 -4.02 -13.88
N ARG A 172 15.99 -3.51 -13.49
CA ARG A 172 15.84 -2.36 -12.59
C ARG A 172 16.25 -2.78 -11.17
N PRO A 173 17.28 -2.17 -10.56
CA PRO A 173 17.75 -2.56 -9.23
C PRO A 173 16.65 -2.53 -8.18
N ARG A 174 15.80 -1.50 -8.19
CA ARG A 174 14.69 -1.36 -7.25
C ARG A 174 13.65 -2.47 -7.38
N ALA A 175 13.34 -2.90 -8.62
CA ALA A 175 12.39 -3.96 -8.87
C ALA A 175 12.90 -5.30 -8.32
N LYS A 176 14.11 -5.74 -8.68
CA LYS A 176 14.65 -7.01 -8.17
C LYS A 176 14.84 -7.00 -6.64
N VAL A 177 15.22 -5.85 -6.05
CA VAL A 177 15.30 -5.67 -4.59
C VAL A 177 13.93 -5.86 -3.94
N PHE A 178 12.92 -5.16 -4.42
CA PHE A 178 11.59 -5.23 -3.85
C PHE A 178 10.96 -6.62 -4.04
N ALA A 179 11.21 -7.26 -5.18
CA ALA A 179 10.81 -8.63 -5.45
C ALA A 179 11.43 -9.61 -4.44
N LEU A 180 12.73 -9.53 -4.18
CA LEU A 180 13.40 -10.40 -3.21
C LEU A 180 12.83 -10.22 -1.79
N GLN A 181 12.65 -8.97 -1.35
CA GLN A 181 12.09 -8.67 -0.03
C GLN A 181 10.63 -9.10 0.10
N THR A 182 9.86 -9.00 -0.98
CA THR A 182 8.49 -9.50 -1.05
C THR A 182 8.47 -11.02 -0.91
N LEU A 183 9.30 -11.73 -1.68
CA LEU A 183 9.41 -13.19 -1.57
C LEU A 183 9.87 -13.63 -0.18
N ALA A 184 10.86 -12.93 0.41
CA ALA A 184 11.32 -13.20 1.77
C ALA A 184 10.22 -13.07 2.82
N ARG A 185 9.25 -12.17 2.60
CA ARG A 185 8.13 -11.96 3.51
C ARG A 185 7.01 -12.99 3.36
N PHE A 186 6.65 -13.33 2.11
CA PHE A 186 5.42 -14.09 1.82
C PHE A 186 5.65 -15.55 1.43
N ASP A 187 6.85 -15.92 0.98
CA ASP A 187 7.15 -17.29 0.55
C ASP A 187 8.40 -17.84 1.25
N THR A 188 8.30 -18.04 2.56
CA THR A 188 9.40 -18.42 3.45
C THR A 188 9.84 -19.89 3.27
N ASN A 189 10.39 -20.22 2.11
CA ASN A 189 10.85 -21.56 1.75
C ASN A 189 12.35 -21.60 1.38
N LYS A 190 12.89 -22.79 1.12
CA LYS A 190 14.32 -22.98 0.77
C LYS A 190 14.71 -22.36 -0.57
N LYS A 191 13.78 -22.25 -1.52
CA LYS A 191 14.03 -21.60 -2.81
C LYS A 191 14.30 -20.11 -2.61
N VAL A 192 13.50 -19.44 -1.79
CA VAL A 192 13.72 -18.03 -1.44
C VAL A 192 15.01 -17.84 -0.65
N GLU A 193 15.33 -18.70 0.32
CA GLU A 193 16.63 -18.67 1.01
C GLU A 193 17.80 -18.74 0.02
N SER A 194 17.71 -19.64 -0.97
CA SER A 194 18.72 -19.78 -2.02
C SER A 194 18.83 -18.52 -2.89
N LEU A 195 17.71 -17.87 -3.23
CA LEU A 195 17.70 -16.60 -3.96
C LEU A 195 18.36 -15.47 -3.16
N ILE A 196 18.15 -15.42 -1.84
CA ILE A 196 18.81 -14.42 -0.98
C ILE A 196 20.32 -14.66 -0.93
N VAL A 197 20.75 -15.92 -0.75
CA VAL A 197 22.19 -16.27 -0.76
C VAL A 197 22.82 -15.97 -2.12
N GLN A 198 22.11 -16.22 -3.21
CA GLN A 198 22.56 -15.86 -4.56
C GLN A 198 22.70 -14.34 -4.71
N ALA A 199 21.72 -13.57 -4.26
CA ALA A 199 21.77 -12.11 -4.28
C ALA A 199 22.98 -11.55 -3.51
N LEU A 200 23.32 -12.11 -2.34
CA LEU A 200 24.52 -11.70 -1.59
C LEU A 200 25.83 -11.92 -2.39
N LYS A 201 25.88 -12.96 -3.23
CA LYS A 201 27.05 -13.27 -4.07
C LYS A 201 27.12 -12.38 -5.32
N GLU A 202 25.99 -12.20 -5.99
CA GLU A 202 25.94 -11.69 -7.36
C GLU A 202 25.57 -10.22 -7.46
N TRP A 203 24.87 -9.65 -6.48
CA TRP A 203 24.43 -8.27 -6.57
C TRP A 203 25.58 -7.29 -6.41
N GLU A 204 25.47 -6.18 -7.14
CA GLU A 204 26.37 -5.05 -7.05
C GLU A 204 26.41 -4.46 -5.64
N ALA A 205 27.56 -3.93 -5.24
CA ALA A 205 27.80 -3.41 -3.90
C ALA A 205 26.74 -2.39 -3.44
N GLY A 206 26.23 -1.56 -4.36
CA GLY A 206 25.22 -0.52 -4.06
C GLY A 206 23.85 -1.05 -3.64
N ILE A 207 23.53 -2.32 -3.90
CA ILE A 207 22.24 -2.92 -3.53
C ILE A 207 22.38 -4.23 -2.73
N LYS A 208 23.60 -4.75 -2.56
CA LYS A 208 23.86 -6.01 -1.87
C LYS A 208 23.36 -6.00 -0.42
N GLY A 209 23.39 -4.85 0.26
CA GLY A 209 22.83 -4.68 1.61
C GLY A 209 21.34 -5.04 1.70
N TYR A 210 20.57 -4.88 0.62
CA TYR A 210 19.16 -5.26 0.61
C TYR A 210 18.93 -6.78 0.64
N ALA A 211 19.90 -7.58 0.20
CA ALA A 211 19.84 -9.04 0.36
C ALA A 211 20.06 -9.44 1.83
N VAL A 212 20.87 -8.69 2.58
CA VAL A 212 21.00 -8.84 4.04
C VAL A 212 19.66 -8.49 4.72
N VAL A 213 19.04 -7.37 4.34
CA VAL A 213 17.70 -7.00 4.83
C VAL A 213 16.67 -8.09 4.52
N ALA A 214 16.72 -8.71 3.33
CA ALA A 214 15.83 -9.80 2.97
C ALA A 214 15.99 -11.03 3.90
N LEU A 215 17.20 -11.36 4.36
CA LEU A 215 17.38 -12.38 5.40
C LEU A 215 16.66 -12.00 6.71
N GLY A 216 16.79 -10.74 7.14
CA GLY A 216 16.08 -10.25 8.34
C GLY A 216 14.57 -10.39 8.22
N VAL A 217 14.01 -10.11 7.05
CA VAL A 217 12.58 -10.27 6.73
C VAL A 217 12.15 -11.75 6.69
N TYR A 218 13.04 -12.65 6.25
CA TYR A 218 12.78 -14.10 6.13
C TYR A 218 12.62 -14.82 7.49
N LYS A 219 13.13 -14.23 8.59
CA LYS A 219 12.89 -14.63 10.00
C LYS A 219 13.14 -16.09 10.41
N LYS A 220 14.00 -16.84 9.70
CA LYS A 220 14.36 -18.22 10.08
C LYS A 220 15.52 -18.32 11.10
N GLY A 221 16.32 -17.26 11.22
CA GLY A 221 17.59 -17.27 11.96
C GLY A 221 18.65 -18.18 11.34
N GLY A 222 19.76 -18.38 12.06
CA GLY A 222 20.92 -19.13 11.55
C GLY A 222 21.71 -18.33 10.51
N TYR A 223 21.65 -17.00 10.59
CA TYR A 223 22.24 -16.12 9.59
C TYR A 223 23.74 -15.97 9.73
N LYS A 224 24.31 -16.28 10.90
CA LYS A 224 25.76 -16.20 11.14
C LYS A 224 26.56 -16.86 10.02
N ASP A 225 26.27 -18.12 9.71
CA ASP A 225 27.03 -18.88 8.71
C ASP A 225 26.88 -18.30 7.29
N ILE A 226 25.74 -17.67 7.01
CA ILE A 226 25.48 -16.99 5.74
C ILE A 226 26.24 -15.66 5.67
N LEU A 227 26.28 -14.90 6.77
CA LEU A 227 26.72 -13.50 6.79
C LEU A 227 28.21 -13.31 7.10
N VAL A 228 28.85 -14.25 7.80
CA VAL A 228 30.29 -14.19 8.13
C VAL A 228 31.19 -13.89 6.92
N PRO A 229 31.01 -14.53 5.74
CA PRO A 229 31.84 -14.25 4.56
C PRO A 229 31.79 -12.80 4.06
N TYR A 230 30.71 -12.08 4.39
CA TYR A 230 30.42 -10.73 3.92
C TYR A 230 30.81 -9.64 4.93
N LEU A 231 31.22 -9.99 6.15
CA LEU A 231 31.68 -9.02 7.16
C LEU A 231 32.92 -8.21 6.75
N LYS A 232 33.69 -8.73 5.80
CA LYS A 232 34.85 -8.05 5.21
C LYS A 232 34.45 -6.90 4.28
N GLU A 233 33.20 -6.82 3.86
CA GLU A 233 32.65 -5.72 3.04
C GLU A 233 32.18 -4.60 3.99
N PRO A 234 32.94 -3.50 4.16
CA PRO A 234 32.67 -2.53 5.23
C PRO A 234 31.27 -1.90 5.13
N GLN A 235 30.78 -1.71 3.90
CA GLN A 235 29.46 -1.17 3.63
C GLN A 235 28.30 -2.07 4.08
N LEU A 236 28.56 -3.37 4.29
CA LEU A 236 27.54 -4.33 4.75
C LEU A 236 27.57 -4.52 6.28
N ARG A 237 28.62 -4.06 6.94
CA ARG A 237 28.86 -4.41 8.35
C ARG A 237 27.71 -4.00 9.26
N GLU A 238 27.24 -2.77 9.17
CA GLU A 238 26.17 -2.27 10.05
C GLU A 238 24.85 -3.00 9.80
N VAL A 239 24.45 -3.20 8.54
CA VAL A 239 23.21 -3.92 8.21
C VAL A 239 23.28 -5.42 8.58
N ILE A 240 24.47 -6.03 8.50
CA ILE A 240 24.68 -7.41 8.98
C ILE A 240 24.48 -7.48 10.49
N ILE A 241 25.09 -6.55 11.25
CA ILE A 241 24.93 -6.51 12.71
C ILE A 241 23.44 -6.32 13.04
N GLU A 242 22.77 -5.33 12.47
CA GLU A 242 21.35 -5.06 12.72
C GLU A 242 20.47 -6.28 12.39
N THR A 243 20.76 -6.99 11.31
CA THR A 243 20.01 -8.20 10.90
C THR A 243 20.21 -9.35 11.89
N LEU A 244 21.43 -9.54 12.39
CA LEU A 244 21.73 -10.57 13.38
C LEU A 244 21.10 -10.27 14.74
N GLU A 245 21.02 -9.00 15.14
CA GLU A 245 20.41 -8.57 16.41
C GLU A 245 18.90 -8.82 16.47
N HIS A 246 18.22 -8.70 15.33
CA HIS A 246 16.79 -8.95 15.23
C HIS A 246 16.47 -10.39 14.78
N SER A 247 17.46 -11.28 14.76
CA SER A 247 17.27 -12.70 14.46
C SER A 247 16.55 -13.42 15.58
N GLU A 248 15.74 -14.42 15.24
CA GLU A 248 15.09 -15.31 16.22
C GLU A 248 16.08 -16.34 16.83
N SER A 249 17.31 -16.42 16.30
CA SER A 249 18.36 -17.31 16.80
C SER A 249 19.24 -16.63 17.85
N ASN A 250 19.28 -17.17 19.08
CA ASN A 250 20.19 -16.70 20.13
C ASN A 250 21.66 -16.70 19.70
N ALA A 251 22.08 -17.64 18.85
CA ALA A 251 23.46 -17.69 18.36
C ALA A 251 23.80 -16.51 17.44
N ASP A 252 22.83 -16.04 16.66
CA ASP A 252 23.00 -14.84 15.81
C ASP A 252 23.08 -13.58 16.69
N VAL A 253 22.19 -13.47 17.68
CA VAL A 253 22.15 -12.32 18.62
C VAL A 253 23.46 -12.20 19.41
N ILE A 254 23.95 -13.30 20.00
CA ILE A 254 25.24 -13.32 20.71
C ILE A 254 26.38 -12.90 19.78
N TYR A 255 26.38 -13.40 18.55
CA TYR A 255 27.42 -13.05 17.58
C TYR A 255 27.37 -11.56 17.19
N ALA A 256 26.18 -10.97 17.09
CA ALA A 256 26.03 -9.54 16.86
C ALA A 256 26.64 -8.71 18.00
N GLU A 257 26.43 -9.10 19.26
CA GLU A 257 27.05 -8.44 20.42
C GLU A 257 28.58 -8.50 20.37
N GLU A 258 29.15 -9.65 20.00
CA GLU A 258 30.60 -9.81 19.82
C GLU A 258 31.14 -8.86 18.74
N LEU A 259 30.44 -8.75 17.60
CA LEU A 259 30.81 -7.84 16.52
C LEU A 259 30.76 -6.37 16.95
N LYS A 260 29.77 -5.99 17.79
CA LYS A 260 29.67 -4.66 18.37
C LYS A 260 30.77 -4.36 19.38
N ARG A 261 31.20 -5.34 20.19
CA ARG A 261 32.31 -5.16 21.14
C ARG A 261 33.63 -4.92 20.42
N LYS A 262 33.90 -5.63 19.32
CA LYS A 262 35.09 -5.44 18.46
C LYS A 262 35.13 -4.12 17.69
N ARG A 263 34.09 -3.28 17.82
CA ARG A 263 34.03 -1.92 17.27
C ARG A 263 34.69 -0.89 18.21
N ARG A 264 34.80 -1.22 19.50
CA ARG A 264 35.49 -0.42 20.53
C ARG A 264 36.97 -0.81 20.58
#